data_AF-E0NNX1-F1
#
_entry.id   AF-E0NNX1-F1
#
_cell.length_a   1.000
_cell.length_b   1.000
_cell.length_c   1.000
_cell.angle_alpha   90.00
_cell.angle_beta   90.00
_cell.angle_gamma   90.00
#
_symmetry.space_group_name_H-M   'P 1'
#
loop_
_entity.id
_entity.type
_entity.pdbx_description
1 polymer ?
#
loop_
_entity_poly.entity_id
_entity_poly.type
_entity_poly.pdbx_seq_one_letter_code
_entity_poly.pdbx_strand_id
1 'polypeptide(L)'
;MEVKKIKVNKKKNIALVAHDHKKKELLDWVKKHEEKLRGHNFIGTGTTATLISRETSLDVKKLVSGPLGGDLQLGAKISDLEIDILVFFWDPLEAQPHDPDVKALLRIATLYNIAMATSPTTGDYILSSPMFNEEYEVEILDNEYSVEHRILKNKFD
;
A
#
# COMPACT_ATOMS: atom_id res chain seq x y z
N MET A 1 6.86 -4.78 -23.24
CA MET A 1 7.50 -4.71 -21.91
C MET A 1 7.42 -6.11 -21.35
N GLU A 2 8.52 -6.63 -20.83
CA GLU A 2 8.53 -7.98 -20.26
C GLU A 2 7.97 -7.93 -18.84
N VAL A 3 7.28 -9.00 -18.45
CA VAL A 3 6.65 -9.13 -17.14
C VAL A 3 7.23 -10.35 -16.44
N LYS A 4 7.33 -10.28 -15.12
CA LYS A 4 7.65 -11.41 -14.26
C LYS A 4 6.54 -11.66 -13.26
N LYS A 5 6.42 -12.91 -12.82
CA LYS A 5 5.46 -13.32 -11.81
C LYS A 5 6.09 -13.28 -10.43
N ILE A 6 5.39 -12.65 -9.50
CA ILE A 6 5.78 -12.58 -8.09
C ILE A 6 4.71 -13.28 -7.26
N LYS A 7 5.15 -14.14 -6.35
CA LYS A 7 4.27 -14.81 -5.39
C LYS A 7 3.95 -13.87 -4.23
N VAL A 8 2.66 -13.67 -3.97
CA VAL A 8 2.15 -13.01 -2.77
C VAL A 8 1.72 -14.08 -1.77
N ASN A 9 2.22 -14.00 -0.54
CA ASN A 9 1.98 -15.01 0.49
C ASN A 9 0.60 -14.87 1.15
N LYS A 10 0.13 -15.93 1.83
CA LYS A 10 -1.13 -15.89 2.60
C LYS A 10 -1.14 -14.78 3.65
N LYS A 11 -0.05 -14.66 4.42
CA LYS A 11 0.14 -13.57 5.39
C LYS A 11 0.59 -12.30 4.66
N LYS A 12 -0.34 -11.37 4.49
CA LYS A 12 -0.14 -10.08 3.79
C LYS A 12 0.61 -9.04 4.63
N ASN A 13 1.40 -8.21 3.95
CA ASN A 13 1.94 -6.94 4.45
C ASN A 13 1.04 -5.80 3.97
N ILE A 14 0.37 -5.13 4.91
CA ILE A 14 -0.70 -4.16 4.64
C ILE A 14 -0.26 -2.77 5.08
N ALA A 15 -0.20 -1.83 4.13
CA ALA A 15 0.00 -0.42 4.41
C ALA A 15 -1.33 0.25 4.79
N LEU A 16 -1.36 0.98 5.90
CA LEU A 16 -2.52 1.72 6.41
C LEU A 16 -2.22 3.22 6.45
N VAL A 17 -2.88 4.00 5.59
CA VAL A 17 -2.68 5.45 5.43
C VAL A 17 -4.02 6.15 5.38
N ALA A 18 -4.10 7.34 5.99
CA ALA A 18 -5.29 8.18 5.88
C ALA A 18 -4.96 9.66 6.04
N HIS A 19 -5.60 10.52 5.26
CA HIS A 19 -5.63 11.97 5.54
C HIS A 19 -6.36 12.24 6.86
N ASP A 20 -6.15 13.42 7.45
CA ASP A 20 -6.65 13.73 8.79
C ASP A 20 -8.17 13.53 8.94
N HIS A 21 -8.96 14.03 7.99
CA HIS A 21 -10.43 13.85 7.98
C HIS A 21 -10.89 12.42 7.71
N LYS A 22 -9.98 11.54 7.29
CA LYS A 22 -10.25 10.14 6.97
C LYS A 22 -9.74 9.16 8.01
N LYS A 23 -8.95 9.62 8.99
CA LYS A 23 -8.39 8.75 10.04
C LYS A 23 -9.47 8.06 10.87
N LYS A 24 -10.55 8.76 11.20
CA LYS A 24 -11.68 8.17 11.92
C LYS A 24 -12.36 7.07 11.10
N GLU A 25 -12.62 7.34 9.82
CA GLU A 25 -13.21 6.37 8.89
C GLU A 25 -12.33 5.11 8.74
N LEU A 26 -11.01 5.28 8.60
CA LEU A 26 -10.08 4.17 8.56
C LEU A 26 -10.05 3.38 9.88
N LEU A 27 -10.01 4.07 11.03
CA LEU A 27 -10.03 3.41 12.33
C LEU A 27 -11.31 2.59 12.54
N ASP A 28 -12.47 3.17 12.22
CA ASP A 28 -13.76 2.50 12.36
C ASP A 28 -13.84 1.28 11.41
N TRP A 29 -13.30 1.38 10.20
CA TRP A 29 -13.16 0.25 9.27
C TRP A 29 -12.23 -0.84 9.82
N VAL A 30 -11.08 -0.49 10.37
CA VAL A 30 -10.15 -1.46 10.98
C VAL A 30 -10.81 -2.18 12.15
N LYS A 31 -11.48 -1.45 13.06
CA LYS A 31 -12.22 -2.03 14.21
C LYS A 31 -13.29 -3.02 13.74
N LYS A 32 -14.06 -2.66 12.72
CA LYS A 32 -15.09 -3.53 12.12
C LYS A 32 -14.50 -4.85 11.58
N HIS A 33 -13.26 -4.81 11.07
CA HIS A 33 -12.63 -5.94 10.39
C HIS A 33 -11.44 -6.55 11.17
N GLU A 34 -11.29 -6.21 12.44
CA GLU A 34 -10.11 -6.54 13.24
C GLU A 34 -9.78 -8.04 13.26
N GLU A 35 -10.81 -8.90 13.41
CA GLU A 35 -10.64 -10.36 13.37
C GLU A 35 -10.11 -10.86 12.03
N LYS A 36 -10.55 -10.28 10.90
CA LYS A 36 -10.06 -10.65 9.56
C LYS A 36 -8.65 -10.13 9.30
N LEU A 37 -8.33 -8.96 9.87
CA LEU A 37 -7.02 -8.33 9.75
C LEU A 37 -5.99 -9.02 10.66
N ARG A 38 -6.42 -9.71 11.70
CA ARG A 38 -5.54 -10.44 12.61
C ARG A 38 -4.66 -11.45 11.86
N GLY A 39 -3.38 -11.48 12.23
CA GLY A 39 -2.41 -12.41 11.64
C GLY A 39 -1.67 -11.88 10.41
N HIS A 40 -2.02 -10.70 9.92
CA HIS A 40 -1.28 -9.96 8.89
C HIS A 40 -0.22 -9.03 9.50
N ASN A 41 0.69 -8.49 8.69
CA ASN A 41 1.65 -7.47 9.13
C ASN A 41 1.16 -6.09 8.72
N PHE A 42 1.34 -5.09 9.58
CA PHE A 42 0.86 -3.75 9.35
C PHE A 42 1.97 -2.71 9.41
N ILE A 43 1.89 -1.73 8.52
CA ILE A 43 2.75 -0.55 8.51
C ILE A 43 1.91 0.66 8.17
N GLY A 44 2.20 1.81 8.77
CA GLY A 44 1.43 3.02 8.51
C GLY A 44 2.19 4.29 8.85
N THR A 45 1.74 5.40 8.30
CA THR A 45 2.36 6.72 8.52
C THR A 45 2.02 7.26 9.91
N GLY A 46 3.01 7.89 10.56
CA GLY A 46 2.93 8.65 11.81
C GLY A 46 1.67 8.47 12.65
N THR A 47 0.76 9.44 12.54
CA THR A 47 -0.47 9.52 13.34
C THR A 47 -1.43 8.37 13.09
N THR A 48 -1.55 7.88 11.84
CA THR A 48 -2.46 6.77 11.50
C THR A 48 -2.05 5.48 12.19
N ALA A 49 -0.76 5.10 12.10
CA ALA A 49 -0.25 3.92 12.79
C ALA A 49 -0.42 4.02 14.30
N THR A 50 -0.08 5.19 14.87
CA THR A 50 -0.20 5.44 16.31
C THR A 50 -1.65 5.32 16.79
N LEU A 51 -2.60 5.89 16.03
CA LEU A 51 -4.02 5.84 16.37
C LEU A 51 -4.55 4.40 16.34
N ILE A 52 -4.24 3.65 15.28
CA ILE A 52 -4.76 2.28 15.12
C ILE A 52 -4.20 1.35 16.18
N SER A 53 -2.89 1.38 16.44
CA SER A 53 -2.28 0.51 17.46
C SER A 53 -2.70 0.85 18.89
N ARG A 54 -3.11 2.10 19.15
CA ARG A 54 -3.66 2.48 20.46
C ARG A 54 -5.08 1.94 20.66
N GLU A 55 -5.86 1.88 19.60
CA GLU A 55 -7.32 1.70 19.65
C GLU A 55 -7.78 0.30 19.25
N THR A 56 -6.84 -0.57 18.84
CA THR A 56 -7.09 -1.94 18.35
C THR A 56 -5.97 -2.87 18.84
N SER A 57 -6.14 -4.18 18.64
CA SER A 57 -5.08 -5.17 18.90
C SER A 57 -3.99 -5.26 17.82
N LEU A 58 -4.09 -4.45 16.75
CA LEU A 58 -3.14 -4.50 15.64
C LEU A 58 -1.85 -3.74 15.97
N ASP A 59 -0.72 -4.44 15.91
CA ASP A 59 0.60 -3.82 15.97
C ASP A 59 0.98 -3.27 14.58
N VAL A 60 0.94 -1.94 14.44
CA VAL A 60 1.19 -1.22 13.18
C VAL A 60 2.55 -0.56 13.27
N LYS A 61 3.50 -1.05 12.46
CA LYS A 61 4.82 -0.44 12.35
C LYS A 61 4.69 1.01 11.92
N LYS A 62 5.22 1.92 12.74
CA LYS A 62 5.12 3.36 12.52
C LYS A 62 6.24 3.88 11.61
N LEU A 63 5.85 4.63 10.59
CA LEU A 63 6.71 5.47 9.75
C LEU A 63 6.61 6.94 10.17
N VAL A 64 7.35 7.84 9.50
CA VAL A 64 7.11 9.28 9.66
C VAL A 64 5.73 9.65 9.08
N SER A 65 5.23 10.86 9.35
CA SER A 65 3.96 11.32 8.77
C SER A 65 4.08 11.47 7.25
N GLY A 66 2.97 11.34 6.53
CA GLY A 66 2.92 11.54 5.06
C GLY A 66 3.62 12.83 4.60
N PRO A 67 3.24 14.01 5.14
CA PRO A 67 3.88 15.29 4.80
C PRO A 67 5.39 15.39 5.08
N LEU A 68 5.93 14.50 5.93
CA LEU A 68 7.37 14.45 6.26
C LEU A 68 8.10 13.33 5.51
N GLY A 69 7.48 12.76 4.46
CA GLY A 69 8.06 11.74 3.59
C GLY A 69 7.61 10.31 3.88
N GLY A 70 6.60 10.10 4.73
CA GLY A 70 6.08 8.76 5.05
C GLY A 70 5.49 8.05 3.81
N ASP A 71 4.90 8.81 2.90
CA ASP A 71 4.32 8.27 1.65
C ASP A 71 5.43 7.78 0.71
N LEU A 72 6.57 8.48 0.67
CA LEU A 72 7.75 8.06 -0.10
C LEU A 72 8.39 6.81 0.50
N GLN A 73 8.43 6.69 1.84
CA GLN A 73 8.88 5.46 2.50
C GLN A 73 8.01 4.27 2.12
N LEU A 74 6.69 4.45 2.07
CA LEU A 74 5.78 3.39 1.60
C LEU A 74 5.98 3.09 0.12
N GLY A 75 6.17 4.10 -0.72
CA GLY A 75 6.46 3.93 -2.14
C GLY A 75 7.71 3.08 -2.39
N ALA A 76 8.79 3.33 -1.64
CA ALA A 76 10.01 2.51 -1.70
C ALA A 76 9.74 1.06 -1.29
N LYS A 77 8.95 0.84 -0.24
CA LYS A 77 8.59 -0.50 0.23
C LYS A 77 7.72 -1.27 -0.76
N ILE A 78 6.85 -0.59 -1.48
CA ILE A 78 6.09 -1.19 -2.58
C ILE A 78 7.06 -1.63 -3.69
N SER A 79 8.05 -0.80 -4.05
CA SER A 79 9.01 -1.18 -5.08
C SER A 79 9.94 -2.33 -4.68
N ASP A 80 10.18 -2.49 -3.38
CA ASP A 80 10.96 -3.57 -2.79
C ASP A 80 10.14 -4.85 -2.54
N LEU A 81 8.87 -4.89 -2.98
CA LEU A 81 7.94 -6.01 -2.78
C LEU A 81 7.65 -6.32 -1.30
N GLU A 82 7.76 -5.31 -0.43
CA GLU A 82 7.51 -5.44 1.01
C GLU A 82 6.05 -5.09 1.40
N ILE A 83 5.23 -4.64 0.45
CA ILE A 83 3.81 -4.28 0.65
C ILE A 83 2.96 -5.02 -0.38
N ASP A 84 1.96 -5.77 0.10
CA ASP A 84 1.05 -6.54 -0.75
C ASP A 84 -0.28 -5.83 -0.98
N ILE A 85 -0.69 -5.00 -0.02
CA ILE A 85 -1.97 -4.29 -0.01
C ILE A 85 -1.77 -2.87 0.51
N LEU A 86 -2.31 -1.89 -0.19
CA LEU A 86 -2.38 -0.49 0.25
C LEU A 86 -3.83 -0.12 0.60
N VAL A 87 -4.09 0.19 1.87
CA VAL A 87 -5.33 0.83 2.31
C VAL A 87 -5.03 2.30 2.55
N PHE A 88 -5.47 3.16 1.63
CA PHE A 88 -5.22 4.59 1.69
C PHE A 88 -6.52 5.39 1.58
N PHE A 89 -7.11 5.74 2.72
CA PHE A 89 -8.29 6.61 2.75
C PHE A 89 -7.85 8.07 2.67
N TRP A 90 -7.73 8.56 1.45
CA TRP A 90 -7.39 9.94 1.14
C TRP A 90 -8.65 10.81 1.09
N ASP A 91 -8.48 12.10 1.38
CA ASP A 91 -9.53 13.12 1.29
C ASP A 91 -9.59 13.67 -0.15
N PRO A 92 -10.69 13.46 -0.90
CA PRO A 92 -10.82 13.95 -2.26
C PRO A 92 -11.33 15.40 -2.36
N LEU A 93 -11.73 16.02 -1.25
CA LEU A 93 -12.33 17.36 -1.24
C LEU A 93 -11.33 18.43 -0.80
N GLU A 94 -10.30 18.06 -0.04
CA GLU A 94 -9.28 18.98 0.44
C GLU A 94 -7.93 18.77 -0.24
N ALA A 95 -7.39 19.86 -0.79
CA ALA A 95 -6.04 19.89 -1.32
C ALA A 95 -5.03 19.63 -0.20
N GLN A 96 -4.18 18.62 -0.36
CA GLN A 96 -3.11 18.37 0.59
C GLN A 96 -1.81 19.04 0.14
N PRO A 97 -0.99 19.57 1.06
CA PRO A 97 0.35 20.08 0.73
C PRO A 97 1.27 19.02 0.09
N HIS A 98 0.97 17.74 0.33
CA HIS A 98 1.70 16.57 -0.15
C HIS A 98 0.92 15.80 -1.24
N ASP A 99 -0.03 16.44 -1.93
CA ASP A 99 -0.77 15.88 -3.07
C ASP A 99 0.12 15.18 -4.14
N PRO A 100 1.31 15.72 -4.49
CA PRO A 100 2.24 15.04 -5.39
C PRO A 100 2.66 13.66 -4.88
N ASP A 101 2.89 13.54 -3.57
CA ASP A 101 3.33 12.30 -2.92
C ASP A 101 2.18 11.28 -2.89
N VAL A 102 0.95 11.73 -2.62
CA VAL A 102 -0.27 10.89 -2.72
C VAL A 102 -0.39 10.28 -4.11
N LYS A 103 -0.26 11.10 -5.16
CA LYS A 103 -0.34 10.64 -6.56
C LYS A 103 0.81 9.71 -6.90
N ALA A 104 2.02 10.00 -6.41
CA ALA A 104 3.17 9.14 -6.61
C ALA A 104 2.98 7.76 -5.96
N LEU A 105 2.41 7.71 -4.76
CA LEU A 105 2.12 6.48 -4.03
C LEU A 105 1.04 5.63 -4.74
N LEU A 106 -0.05 6.24 -5.21
CA LEU A 106 -1.07 5.52 -5.98
C LEU A 106 -0.52 5.00 -7.32
N ARG A 107 0.33 5.79 -7.97
CA ARG A 107 0.99 5.42 -9.22
C ARG A 107 1.93 4.23 -9.03
N ILE A 108 2.77 4.22 -8.00
CA ILE A 108 3.70 3.10 -7.76
C ILE A 108 2.94 1.82 -7.38
N ALA A 109 1.87 1.93 -6.57
CA ALA A 109 1.03 0.79 -6.23
C ALA A 109 0.35 0.17 -7.46
N THR A 110 -0.09 1.01 -8.41
CA THR A 110 -0.62 0.55 -9.70
C THR A 110 0.46 -0.11 -10.55
N LEU A 111 1.67 0.47 -10.61
CA LEU A 111 2.79 -0.07 -11.39
C LEU A 111 3.22 -1.47 -10.91
N TYR A 112 3.20 -1.69 -9.60
CA TYR A 112 3.55 -2.96 -8.96
C TYR A 112 2.34 -3.89 -8.77
N ASN A 113 1.18 -3.51 -9.32
CA ASN A 113 -0.02 -4.34 -9.38
C ASN A 113 -0.46 -4.90 -8.00
N ILE A 114 -0.37 -4.06 -6.96
CA ILE A 114 -0.83 -4.44 -5.61
C ILE A 114 -2.29 -4.04 -5.40
N ALA A 115 -3.00 -4.75 -4.53
CA ALA A 115 -4.38 -4.42 -4.22
C ALA A 115 -4.46 -3.07 -3.49
N MET A 116 -5.35 -2.18 -3.93
CA MET A 116 -5.53 -0.85 -3.33
C MET A 116 -6.97 -0.62 -2.90
N ALA A 117 -7.16 -0.20 -1.66
CA ALA A 117 -8.42 0.32 -1.16
C ALA A 117 -8.30 1.81 -0.84
N THR A 118 -9.01 2.63 -1.61
CA THR A 118 -9.10 4.09 -1.37
C THR A 118 -10.38 4.50 -0.64
N SER A 119 -11.24 3.54 -0.32
CA SER A 119 -12.50 3.72 0.41
C SER A 119 -12.85 2.45 1.21
N PRO A 120 -13.74 2.54 2.21
CA PRO A 120 -14.22 1.38 2.95
C PRO A 120 -14.83 0.31 2.06
N THR A 121 -15.60 0.70 1.04
CA THR A 121 -16.24 -0.25 0.12
C THR A 121 -15.21 -1.09 -0.63
N THR A 122 -14.17 -0.47 -1.17
CA THR A 122 -13.07 -1.23 -1.83
C THR A 122 -12.33 -2.10 -0.83
N GLY A 123 -12.13 -1.62 0.41
CA GLY A 123 -11.58 -2.43 1.50
C GLY A 123 -12.41 -3.69 1.79
N ASP A 124 -13.73 -3.55 1.89
CA ASP A 124 -14.65 -4.66 2.11
C ASP A 124 -14.57 -5.69 0.97
N TYR A 125 -14.51 -5.24 -0.29
CA TYR A 125 -14.31 -6.12 -1.44
C TYR A 125 -12.98 -6.88 -1.35
N ILE A 126 -11.87 -6.20 -1.03
CA ILE A 126 -10.56 -6.86 -0.86
C ILE A 126 -10.63 -7.93 0.24
N LEU A 127 -11.18 -7.60 1.41
CA LEU A 127 -11.31 -8.54 2.54
C LEU A 127 -12.33 -9.67 2.30
N SER A 128 -13.18 -9.55 1.28
CA SER A 128 -14.12 -10.60 0.88
C SER A 128 -13.51 -11.59 -0.13
N SER A 129 -12.45 -11.18 -0.83
CA SER A 129 -11.80 -12.01 -1.85
C SER A 129 -11.10 -13.22 -1.23
N PRO A 130 -11.23 -14.42 -1.83
CA PRO A 130 -10.42 -15.59 -1.43
C PRO A 130 -8.91 -15.31 -1.44
N MET A 131 -8.45 -14.48 -2.39
CA MET A 131 -7.04 -14.09 -2.53
C MET A 131 -6.46 -13.43 -1.27
N PHE A 132 -7.29 -12.80 -0.43
CA PHE A 132 -6.83 -12.19 0.82
C PHE A 132 -6.25 -13.24 1.77
N ASN A 133 -6.87 -14.42 1.83
CA ASN A 133 -6.50 -15.52 2.74
C ASN A 133 -5.69 -16.63 2.06
N GLU A 134 -5.30 -16.46 0.80
CA GLU A 134 -4.60 -17.45 0.01
C GLU A 134 -3.29 -16.87 -0.55
N GLU A 135 -2.43 -17.76 -1.05
CA GLU A 135 -1.30 -17.36 -1.87
C GLU A 135 -1.78 -17.13 -3.30
N TYR A 136 -1.22 -16.13 -3.98
CA TYR A 136 -1.51 -15.88 -5.38
C TYR A 136 -0.29 -15.31 -6.10
N GLU A 137 -0.34 -15.26 -7.42
CA GLU A 137 0.70 -14.64 -8.24
C GLU A 137 0.20 -13.32 -8.81
N VAL A 138 1.10 -12.32 -8.86
CA VAL A 138 0.89 -11.07 -9.58
C VAL A 138 1.91 -10.95 -10.70
N GLU A 139 1.48 -10.43 -11.84
CA GLU A 139 2.38 -10.03 -12.90
C GLU A 139 2.78 -8.57 -12.70
N ILE A 140 4.09 -8.33 -12.67
CA ILE A 140 4.69 -6.99 -12.59
C ILE A 140 5.68 -6.81 -13.73
N LEU A 141 5.99 -5.55 -14.05
CA LEU A 141 7.01 -5.24 -15.05
C LEU A 141 8.39 -5.72 -14.59
N ASP A 142 9.13 -6.34 -15.50
CA ASP A 142 10.50 -6.73 -15.22
C ASP A 142 11.47 -5.57 -15.45
N ASN A 143 11.94 -5.00 -14.34
CA ASN A 143 12.87 -3.89 -14.36
C ASN A 143 14.24 -4.27 -14.93
N GLU A 144 14.74 -5.49 -14.65
CA GLU A 144 16.06 -5.92 -15.13
C GLU A 144 16.08 -5.97 -16.65
N TYR A 145 15.09 -6.64 -17.23
CA TYR A 145 14.89 -6.65 -18.68
C TYR A 145 14.72 -5.23 -19.25
N SER A 146 13.93 -4.37 -18.59
CA SER A 146 13.74 -2.99 -19.06
C SER A 146 15.02 -2.17 -19.07
N VAL A 147 15.94 -2.38 -18.12
CA VAL A 147 17.22 -1.67 -18.06
C VAL A 147 18.15 -2.17 -19.15
N GLU A 148 18.34 -3.50 -19.25
CA GLU A 148 19.19 -4.11 -20.27
C GLU A 148 18.75 -3.74 -21.69
N HIS A 149 17.44 -3.84 -21.97
CA HIS A 149 16.89 -3.48 -23.27
C HIS A 149 17.11 -1.99 -23.61
N ARG A 150 17.03 -1.09 -22.63
CA ARG A 150 17.29 0.35 -22.83
C ARG A 150 18.76 0.64 -23.07
N ILE A 151 19.67 -0.04 -22.39
CA ILE A 151 21.12 0.08 -22.62
C ILE A 151 21.46 -0.41 -24.03
N LEU A 152 20.96 -1.59 -24.43
CA LEU A 152 21.20 -2.17 -25.75
C LEU A 152 20.66 -1.30 -26.89
N LYS A 153 19.46 -0.72 -26.72
CA LYS A 153 18.80 0.06 -27.77
C LYS A 153 19.42 1.43 -27.98
N ASN A 154 19.89 2.08 -26.93
CA ASN A 154 20.34 3.47 -27.00
C ASN A 154 21.84 3.64 -27.26
N LYS A 155 22.63 2.54 -27.32
CA LYS A 155 24.09 2.55 -27.57
C LYS A 155 24.75 3.78 -26.95
N PHE A 156 24.74 3.84 -25.63
CA PHE A 156 25.42 4.89 -24.88
C PHE A 156 26.95 4.66 -24.98
N ASP A 157 27.51 4.96 -26.14
CA ASP A 157 28.96 5.12 -26.37
C ASP A 157 29.46 6.41 -25.71
#